data_AF-R1GHH4-F1
#
_entry.id   AF-R1GHH4-F1
#
_cell.length_a   1.000
_cell.length_b   1.000
_cell.length_c   1.000
_cell.angle_alpha   90.00
_cell.angle_beta   90.00
_cell.angle_gamma   90.00
#
_symmetry.space_group_name_H-M   'P 1'
#
loop_
_entity.id
_entity.type
_entity.pdbx_description
1 polymer ?
#
loop_
_entity_poly.entity_id
_entity_poly.type
_entity_poly.pdbx_seq_one_letter_code
_entity_poly.pdbx_strand_id
1 'polypeptide(L)' 'MSTAPNPTRIIKTRSGRVLDQAAFEATIDAGLARRERELTSRRAKAKRAASRLSEKAQEVKKKVTAALRC' A
#
# COMPACT_ATOMS: atom_id res chain seq x y z
N MET A 1 7.53 -24.98 -39.62
CA MET A 1 6.95 -24.51 -38.36
C MET A 1 6.30 -23.15 -38.62
N SER A 2 4.98 -23.10 -38.78
CA SER A 2 4.25 -21.83 -38.99
C SER A 2 3.92 -21.24 -37.61
N THR A 3 4.67 -20.23 -37.19
CA THR A 3 4.28 -19.41 -36.03
C THR A 3 3.17 -18.49 -36.47
N ALA A 4 1.91 -18.88 -36.21
CA ALA A 4 0.79 -17.98 -36.36
C ALA A 4 1.09 -16.68 -35.59
N PRO A 5 0.86 -15.49 -36.17
CA PRO A 5 1.10 -14.24 -35.48
C PRO A 5 0.26 -14.25 -34.19
N ASN A 6 0.93 -14.05 -33.05
CA ASN A 6 0.26 -13.86 -31.76
C ASN A 6 -0.78 -12.74 -31.94
N PRO A 7 -2.06 -12.96 -31.65
CA PRO A 7 -3.05 -11.90 -31.76
C PRO A 7 -2.62 -10.76 -30.84
N THR A 8 -2.30 -9.61 -31.42
CA THR A 8 -1.99 -8.39 -30.67
C THR A 8 -3.14 -8.15 -29.70
N ARG A 9 -2.89 -8.37 -28.40
CA ARG A 9 -3.92 -8.32 -27.37
C ARG A 9 -4.37 -6.86 -27.25
N ILE A 10 -5.51 -6.52 -27.84
CA ILE A 10 -6.05 -5.16 -27.81
C ILE A 10 -6.54 -4.90 -26.38
N ILE A 11 -5.82 -4.06 -25.63
CA ILE A 11 -6.22 -3.66 -24.29
C ILE A 11 -7.06 -2.39 -24.40
N LYS A 12 -8.25 -2.39 -23.81
CA LYS A 12 -9.16 -1.24 -23.80
C LYS A 12 -9.40 -0.75 -22.37
N THR A 13 -9.42 0.56 -22.18
CA THR A 13 -9.86 1.18 -20.93
C THR A 13 -11.37 1.10 -20.78
N ARG A 14 -11.89 1.38 -19.57
CA ARG A 14 -13.33 1.54 -19.32
C ARG A 14 -13.97 2.63 -20.20
N SER A 15 -13.21 3.63 -20.62
CA SER A 15 -13.67 4.69 -21.52
C SER A 15 -13.60 4.30 -23.00
N GLY A 16 -13.31 3.02 -23.32
CA GLY A 16 -13.21 2.51 -24.68
C GLY A 16 -11.92 2.89 -25.42
N ARG A 17 -10.96 3.55 -24.76
CA ARG A 17 -9.67 3.89 -25.39
C ARG A 17 -8.84 2.63 -25.52
N VAL A 18 -8.32 2.38 -26.72
CA VAL A 18 -7.33 1.33 -26.95
C VAL A 18 -5.99 1.84 -26.43
N LEU A 19 -5.35 1.05 -25.57
CA LEU A 19 -4.00 1.30 -25.11
C LEU A 19 -3.04 0.51 -26.00
N ASP A 20 -2.01 1.20 -26.48
CA ASP A 20 -0.81 0.51 -26.93
C ASP A 20 -0.04 -0.05 -25.71
N GLN A 21 0.98 -0.85 -25.97
CA GLN A 21 1.74 -1.52 -24.93
C GLN A 21 2.38 -0.52 -23.95
N ALA A 22 2.94 0.59 -24.47
CA ALA A 22 3.60 1.60 -23.64
C ALA A 22 2.62 2.35 -22.73
N ALA A 23 1.45 2.73 -23.25
CA ALA A 23 0.40 3.38 -22.48
C ALA A 23 -0.21 2.44 -21.43
N PHE A 24 -0.29 1.15 -21.72
CA PHE A 24 -0.70 0.14 -20.75
C PHE A 24 0.29 0.02 -19.58
N GLU A 25 1.57 -0.13 -19.88
CA GLU A 25 2.65 -0.20 -18.88
C GLU A 25 2.67 1.05 -18.00
N ALA A 26 2.61 2.25 -18.61
CA ALA A 26 2.55 3.50 -17.88
C ALA A 26 1.32 3.61 -16.95
N THR A 27 0.18 3.05 -17.35
CA THR A 27 -1.03 3.02 -16.52
C THR A 27 -0.85 2.10 -15.30
N ILE A 28 -0.22 0.95 -15.50
CA ILE A 28 0.09 0.00 -14.42
C ILE A 28 1.05 0.66 -13.43
N ASP A 29 2.14 1.27 -13.91
CA ASP A 29 3.16 1.91 -13.09
C ASP A 29 2.59 3.07 -12.27
N ALA A 30 1.75 3.90 -12.87
CA ALA A 30 1.06 4.98 -12.16
C ALA A 30 0.14 4.44 -11.05
N GLY A 31 -0.55 3.32 -11.32
CA GLY A 31 -1.39 2.62 -10.35
C GLY A 31 -0.59 2.06 -9.17
N LEU A 32 0.54 1.42 -9.45
CA LEU A 32 1.45 0.86 -8.46
C LEU A 32 2.06 1.97 -7.59
N ALA A 33 2.59 3.03 -8.20
CA ALA A 33 3.16 4.17 -7.48
C ALA A 33 2.13 4.84 -6.56
N ARG A 34 0.87 4.97 -7.00
CA ARG A 34 -0.21 5.48 -6.14
C ARG A 34 -0.43 4.58 -4.94
N ARG A 35 -0.46 3.26 -5.14
CA ARG A 35 -0.67 2.28 -4.07
C ARG A 35 0.47 2.26 -3.07
N GLU A 36 1.71 2.37 -3.53
CA GLU A 36 2.90 2.44 -2.67
C GLU A 36 2.90 3.66 -1.76
N ARG A 37 2.53 4.83 -2.29
CA ARG A 37 2.37 6.06 -1.49
C ARG A 37 1.30 5.89 -0.41
N GLU A 38 0.17 5.28 -0.76
CA GLU A 38 -0.91 5.00 0.18
C GLU A 38 -0.45 4.06 1.31
N LEU A 39 0.23 2.95 0.97
CA LEU A 39 0.75 2.00 1.94
C LEU A 39 1.80 2.62 2.86
N THR A 40 2.67 3.47 2.32
CA THR A 40 3.70 4.19 3.09
C THR A 40 3.06 5.12 4.12
N SER A 41 2.04 5.89 3.72
CA SER A 41 1.29 6.75 4.63
C SER A 41 0.58 5.95 5.71
N ARG A 42 -0.08 4.84 5.35
CA ARG A 42 -0.74 3.93 6.31
C ARG A 42 0.27 3.34 7.30
N ARG A 43 1.43 2.89 6.84
CA ARG A 43 2.52 2.37 7.69
C ARG A 43 3.03 3.43 8.66
N ALA A 44 3.25 4.66 8.19
CA ALA A 44 3.68 5.77 9.05
C ALA A 44 2.64 6.07 10.15
N LYS A 45 1.35 6.09 9.80
CA LYS A 45 0.26 6.27 10.76
C LYS A 45 0.19 5.13 11.77
N ALA A 46 0.28 3.88 11.31
CA ALA A 46 0.28 2.70 12.17
C ALA A 46 1.45 2.69 13.15
N LYS A 47 2.67 3.03 12.69
CA LYS A 47 3.85 3.14 13.55
C LYS A 47 3.66 4.18 14.65
N ARG A 48 3.14 5.37 14.31
CA ARG A 48 2.84 6.42 15.30
C ARG A 48 1.79 5.98 16.32
N ALA A 49 0.75 5.28 15.89
CA ALA A 49 -0.27 4.73 16.79
C ALA A 49 0.31 3.68 17.75
N ALA A 50 1.16 2.77 17.23
CA ALA A 50 1.83 1.76 18.04
C ALA A 50 2.76 2.38 19.10
N SER A 51 3.54 3.41 18.75
CA SER A 51 4.38 4.14 19.71
C SER A 51 3.56 4.74 20.85
N ARG A 52 2.45 5.43 20.54
CA ARG A 52 1.57 6.02 21.56
C ARG A 52 0.95 4.97 22.49
N LEU A 53 0.54 3.83 21.94
CA LEU A 53 0.02 2.73 22.76
C LEU A 53 1.08 2.15 23.68
N SER A 54 2.32 2.02 23.20
CA SER A 54 3.45 1.55 24.01
C SER A 54 3.77 2.50 25.16
N GLU A 55 3.83 3.81 24.90
CA GLU A 55 4.05 4.84 25.92
C GLU A 55 2.96 4.79 27.01
N LYS A 56 1.70 4.75 26.60
CA LYS A 56 0.56 4.65 27.53
C LYS A 56 0.61 3.35 28.35
N ALA A 57 0.97 2.22 27.73
CA ALA A 57 1.11 0.96 28.44
C ALA A 57 2.22 1.00 29.50
N GLN A 58 3.36 1.65 29.20
CA GLN A 58 4.42 1.84 30.19
C GLN A 58 3.99 2.76 31.33
N GLU A 59 3.25 3.84 31.05
CA GLU A 59 2.71 4.73 32.07
C GLU A 59 1.74 3.99 33.01
N VAL A 60 0.81 3.22 32.45
CA VAL A 60 -0.12 2.38 33.23
C VAL A 60 0.65 1.35 34.07
N LYS A 61 1.64 0.67 33.48
CA LYS A 61 2.47 -0.30 34.21
C LYS A 61 3.13 0.36 35.42
N LYS A 62 3.73 1.54 35.26
CA LYS A 62 4.36 2.30 36.36
C LYS A 62 3.36 2.60 37.47
N LYS A 63 2.18 3.12 37.13
CA LYS A 63 1.11 3.43 38.11
C LYS A 63 0.66 2.19 38.88
N VAL A 64 0.42 1.07 38.19
CA VAL A 64 0.03 -0.21 38.82
C VAL A 64 1.13 -0.72 39.74
N THR A 65 2.40 -0.73 39.30
CA THR A 65 3.51 -1.15 40.16
C THR A 65 3.73 -0.25 41.36
N ALA A 66 3.43 1.06 41.25
CA ALA A 66 3.50 1.97 42.39
C ALA A 66 2.39 1.68 43.39
N ALA A 67 1.15 1.48 42.92
CA ALA A 67 0.01 1.15 43.78
C ALA A 67 0.17 -0.19 44.52
N LEU A 68 0.84 -1.18 43.91
CA LEU A 68 1.09 -2.49 44.50
C LEU A 68 2.28 -2.52 45.49
N ARG A 69 3.05 -1.43 45.61
CA ARG A 69 4.19 -1.31 46.55
C ARG A 69 3.83 -0.54 47.83
N CYS A 70 2.60 -0.03 47.92
CA CYS A 70 2.03 0.59 49.11
C CYS A 70 1.26 -0.47 49.91
#